data_AF-A0A7X8BR96-F1
#
_entry.id   AF-A0A7X8BR96-F1
#
_cell.length_a   1.000
_cell.length_b   1.000
_cell.length_c   1.000
_cell.angle_alpha   90.00
_cell.angle_beta   90.00
_cell.angle_gamma   90.00
#
_symmetry.space_group_name_H-M   'P 1'
#
loop_
_entity.id
_entity.type
_entity.pdbx_description
1 polymer ?
#
loop_
_entity_poly.entity_id
_entity_poly.type
_entity_poly.pdbx_seq_one_letter_code
_entity_poly.pdbx_strand_id
1 'polypeptide(L)'
;RSFLLLISFIALAGIAGVLLSPGYIVALLFIFLIGLGAGNMFPVIFSLALERMPNRANEISGLLVMAISGGAFIPPIVGFVSTVVTPLASMFVIGLCMLYVLWVSFYVKKR
;
A
#
# COMPACT_ATOMS: atom_id res chain seq x y z
N ARG A 1 -0.18 4.66 -15.83
CA ARG A 1 0.89 5.23 -14.96
C ARG A 1 0.33 6.17 -13.88
N SER A 2 -0.44 7.21 -14.22
CA SER A 2 -1.03 8.14 -13.22
C SER A 2 -1.99 7.49 -12.23
N PHE A 3 -2.64 6.38 -12.61
CA PHE A 3 -3.57 5.66 -11.76
C PHE A 3 -2.94 5.12 -10.47
N LEU A 4 -1.74 4.54 -10.53
CA LEU A 4 -1.01 4.07 -9.34
C LEU A 4 -0.75 5.21 -8.36
N LEU A 5 -0.48 6.41 -8.88
CA LEU A 5 -0.18 7.61 -8.09
C LEU A 5 -1.44 8.09 -7.38
N LEU A 6 -2.57 8.13 -8.09
CA LEU A 6 -3.88 8.47 -7.53
C LEU A 6 -4.26 7.54 -6.37
N ILE A 7 -4.22 6.22 -6.58
CA ILE A 7 -4.61 5.25 -5.54
C ILE A 7 -3.65 5.25 -4.35
N SER A 8 -2.36 5.56 -4.56
CA SER A 8 -1.38 5.72 -3.47
C SER A 8 -1.69 6.95 -2.63
N PHE A 9 -2.05 8.08 -3.26
CA PHE A 9 -2.51 9.26 -2.54
C PHE A 9 -3.82 9.01 -1.78
N ILE A 10 -4.78 8.30 -2.39
CA ILE A 10 -6.04 7.93 -1.73
C ILE A 10 -5.77 7.05 -0.49
N ALA A 11 -4.90 6.05 -0.61
CA ALA A 11 -4.54 5.17 0.51
C ALA A 11 -3.84 5.95 1.64
N LEU A 12 -2.90 6.85 1.31
CA LEU A 12 -2.23 7.71 2.30
C LEU A 12 -3.19 8.69 2.97
N ALA A 13 -4.08 9.32 2.20
CA ALA A 13 -5.12 10.20 2.72
C ALA A 13 -6.08 9.44 3.64
N GLY A 14 -6.41 8.19 3.30
CA GLY A 14 -7.18 7.29 4.15
C GLY A 14 -6.47 7.03 5.48
N ILE A 15 -5.18 6.69 5.47
CA ILE A 15 -4.39 6.48 6.71
C ILE A 15 -4.36 7.74 7.56
N ALA A 16 -4.07 8.90 6.95
CA ALA A 16 -4.09 10.18 7.66
C ALA A 16 -5.48 10.50 8.24
N GLY A 17 -6.54 10.21 7.50
CA GLY A 17 -7.91 10.38 7.94
C GLY A 17 -8.29 9.49 9.12
N VAL A 18 -7.81 8.23 9.16
CA VAL A 18 -7.98 7.36 10.33
C VAL A 18 -7.29 7.95 11.56
N LEU A 19 -6.05 8.44 11.41
CA LEU A 19 -5.27 9.03 12.51
C LEU A 19 -5.92 10.28 13.12
N LEU A 20 -6.62 11.07 12.30
CA LEU A 20 -7.27 12.32 12.70
C LEU A 20 -8.78 12.15 12.98
N SER A 21 -9.30 10.93 12.87
CA SER A 21 -10.75 10.69 12.94
C SER A 21 -11.28 10.96 14.37
N PRO A 22 -12.29 11.83 14.54
CA PRO A 22 -12.84 12.15 15.85
C PRO A 22 -13.88 11.11 16.32
N GLY A 23 -14.27 10.15 15.49
CA GLY A 23 -15.31 9.18 15.81
C GLY A 23 -15.34 7.95 14.91
N TYR A 24 -15.97 6.90 15.41
CA TYR A 24 -16.00 5.55 14.80
C TYR A 24 -16.49 5.52 13.35
N ILE A 25 -17.59 6.22 13.04
CA ILE A 25 -18.16 6.25 11.68
C ILE A 25 -17.19 6.91 10.68
N VAL A 26 -16.52 7.98 11.11
CA VAL A 26 -15.54 8.68 10.27
C VAL A 26 -14.33 7.80 10.02
N ALA A 27 -13.85 7.08 11.04
CA ALA A 27 -12.76 6.11 10.89
C ALA A 27 -13.11 5.02 9.88
N LEU A 28 -14.33 4.47 9.92
CA LEU A 28 -14.82 3.47 8.97
C LEU A 28 -14.80 3.95 7.52
N LEU A 29 -15.22 5.20 7.26
CA LEU A 29 -15.16 5.80 5.94
C LEU A 29 -13.72 5.89 5.42
N PHE A 30 -12.78 6.26 6.28
CA PHE A 30 -11.36 6.30 5.92
C PHE A 30 -10.76 4.92 5.73
N ILE A 31 -11.14 3.91 6.53
CA ILE A 31 -10.74 2.52 6.32
C ILE A 31 -11.25 2.01 4.96
N PHE A 32 -12.48 2.36 4.59
CA PHE A 32 -13.02 2.05 3.27
C PHE A 32 -12.20 2.70 2.14
N LEU A 33 -11.80 3.97 2.29
CA LEU A 33 -10.89 4.66 1.36
C LEU A 33 -9.53 3.96 1.25
N ILE A 34 -8.96 3.50 2.37
CA ILE A 34 -7.72 2.71 2.37
C ILE A 34 -7.93 1.43 1.55
N GLY A 35 -9.03 0.70 1.77
CA GLY A 35 -9.36 -0.51 1.04
C GLY A 35 -9.51 -0.28 -0.47
N LEU A 36 -10.18 0.80 -0.88
CA LEU A 36 -10.30 1.20 -2.28
C LEU A 36 -8.93 1.49 -2.92
N GLY A 37 -8.05 2.20 -2.22
CA GLY A 37 -6.71 2.48 -2.70
C GLY A 37 -5.84 1.23 -2.79
N ALA A 38 -5.70 0.51 -1.68
CA ALA A 38 -4.80 -0.63 -1.53
C ALA A 38 -5.22 -1.84 -2.37
N GLY A 39 -6.53 -2.12 -2.49
CA GLY A 39 -7.05 -3.28 -3.23
C GLY A 39 -6.69 -3.27 -4.72
N ASN A 40 -6.50 -2.08 -5.30
CA ASN A 40 -6.13 -1.93 -6.71
C ASN A 40 -4.62 -1.89 -6.96
N MET A 41 -3.78 -1.81 -5.92
CA MET A 41 -2.34 -1.60 -6.08
C MET A 41 -1.65 -2.81 -6.73
N PHE A 42 -1.93 -4.02 -6.25
CA PHE A 42 -1.28 -5.23 -6.76
C PHE A 42 -1.50 -5.45 -8.27
N PRO A 43 -2.74 -5.51 -8.80
CA PRO A 43 -2.96 -5.73 -10.23
C PRO A 43 -2.38 -4.61 -11.10
N VAL A 44 -2.36 -3.36 -10.62
CA VAL A 44 -1.78 -2.22 -11.34
C VAL A 44 -0.25 -2.29 -11.39
N ILE A 45 0.39 -2.63 -10.27
CA ILE A 45 1.84 -2.82 -10.23
C ILE A 45 2.23 -4.01 -11.11
N PHE A 46 1.47 -5.10 -11.03
CA PHE A 46 1.69 -6.30 -11.80
C PHE A 46 1.61 -6.05 -13.31
N SER A 47 0.53 -5.43 -13.80
CA SER A 47 0.39 -5.10 -15.22
C SER A 47 1.51 -4.18 -15.71
N LEU A 48 1.82 -3.14 -14.93
CA LEU A 48 2.85 -2.16 -15.27
C LEU A 48 4.26 -2.75 -15.33
N ALA A 49 4.56 -3.74 -14.48
CA ALA A 49 5.82 -4.45 -14.48
C ALA A 49 5.96 -5.37 -15.72
N LEU A 50 4.88 -6.07 -16.09
CA LEU A 50 4.87 -6.93 -17.28
C LEU A 50 4.97 -6.13 -18.59
N GLU A 51 4.29 -4.98 -18.69
CA GLU A 51 4.42 -4.06 -19.81
C GLU A 51 5.84 -3.51 -19.97
N ARG A 52 6.57 -3.35 -18.85
CA ARG A 52 7.95 -2.82 -18.83
C ARG A 52 8.98 -3.79 -19.39
N MET A 53 8.77 -5.09 -19.23
CA MET A 53 9.73 -6.14 -19.60
C MET A 53 8.99 -7.37 -20.16
N PRO A 54 8.34 -7.25 -21.32
CA PRO A 54 7.51 -8.33 -21.88
C PRO A 54 8.31 -9.61 -22.16
N ASN A 55 9.58 -9.48 -22.56
CA ASN A 55 10.46 -10.62 -22.84
C ASN A 55 10.80 -11.47 -21.60
N ARG A 56 10.60 -10.94 -20.39
CA ARG A 56 10.86 -11.61 -19.11
C ARG A 56 9.61 -11.70 -18.23
N ALA A 57 8.43 -11.67 -18.84
CA ALA A 57 7.15 -11.64 -18.14
C ALA A 57 7.01 -12.75 -17.10
N ASN A 58 7.44 -13.98 -17.41
CA ASN A 58 7.33 -15.13 -16.53
C ASN A 58 8.26 -15.05 -15.29
N GLU A 59 9.47 -14.51 -15.46
CA GLU A 59 10.41 -14.31 -14.34
C GLU A 59 9.88 -13.22 -13.39
N ILE A 60 9.35 -12.14 -13.96
CA ILE A 60 8.85 -10.98 -13.21
C ILE A 60 7.55 -11.30 -12.48
N SER A 61 6.62 -12.00 -13.12
CA SER A 61 5.38 -12.44 -12.46
C SER A 61 5.69 -13.36 -11.28
N GLY A 62 6.63 -14.30 -11.45
CA GLY A 62 7.13 -15.16 -10.37
C GLY A 62 7.70 -14.36 -9.20
N LEU A 63 8.59 -13.39 -9.48
CA LEU A 63 9.17 -12.51 -8.46
C LEU A 63 8.10 -11.67 -7.72
N LEU A 64 7.11 -11.13 -8.43
CA LEU A 64 6.02 -10.36 -7.84
C LEU A 64 5.13 -11.22 -6.93
N VAL A 65 4.82 -12.46 -7.33
CA VAL A 65 4.06 -13.39 -6.49
C VAL A 65 4.88 -13.79 -5.26
N MET A 66 6.18 -14.04 -5.40
CA MET A 66 7.06 -14.28 -4.25
C MET A 66 7.09 -13.10 -3.28
N ALA A 67 7.05 -11.86 -3.78
CA ALA A 67 7.02 -10.66 -2.96
C ALA A 67 5.74 -10.54 -2.09
N ILE A 68 4.66 -11.24 -2.43
CA ILE A 68 3.44 -11.31 -1.58
C ILE A 68 3.75 -11.89 -0.20
N SER A 69 4.79 -12.73 -0.08
CA SER A 69 5.27 -13.25 1.22
C SER A 69 5.64 -12.15 2.22
N GLY A 70 5.98 -10.93 1.76
CA GLY A 70 6.16 -9.76 2.64
C GLY A 70 4.91 -9.44 3.46
N GLY A 71 3.73 -9.78 2.95
CA GLY A 71 2.46 -9.70 3.67
C GLY A 71 2.36 -10.65 4.86
N ALA A 72 3.23 -11.64 5.01
CA ALA A 72 3.34 -12.43 6.24
C ALA A 72 4.28 -11.79 7.28
N PHE A 73 5.20 -10.92 6.84
CA PHE A 73 6.18 -10.26 7.71
C PHE A 73 5.67 -8.94 8.31
N ILE A 74 4.90 -8.16 7.55
CA ILE A 74 4.35 -6.87 8.01
C ILE A 74 3.31 -7.01 9.13
N PRO A 75 2.32 -7.93 9.08
CA PRO A 75 1.30 -8.03 10.13
C PRO A 75 1.84 -8.36 11.53
N PRO A 76 2.83 -9.27 11.71
CA PRO A 76 3.50 -9.44 13.00
C PRO A 76 4.14 -8.16 13.53
N ILE A 77 4.77 -7.35 12.67
CA ILE A 77 5.37 -6.07 13.06
C ILE A 77 4.28 -5.09 13.49
N VAL A 78 3.20 -4.96 12.72
CA VAL A 78 2.04 -4.11 13.06
C VAL A 78 1.44 -4.56 14.40
N GLY A 79 1.26 -5.87 14.61
CA GLY A 79 0.75 -6.44 15.85
C GLY A 79 1.67 -6.16 17.04
N PHE A 80 2.97 -6.37 16.89
CA PHE A 80 3.96 -6.07 17.94
C PHE A 80 4.00 -4.58 18.31
N VAL A 81 4.00 -3.69 17.32
CA VAL A 81 3.95 -2.23 17.57
C VAL A 81 2.64 -1.83 18.23
N SER A 82 1.53 -2.47 17.86
CA SER A 82 0.22 -2.23 18.46
C SER A 82 0.15 -2.65 19.93
N THR A 83 0.86 -3.71 20.33
CA THR A 83 0.84 -4.21 21.72
C THR A 83 1.84 -3.49 22.62
N VAL A 84 3.00 -3.08 22.10
CA VAL A 84 4.07 -2.46 22.90
C VAL A 84 3.93 -0.94 22.99
N VAL A 85 3.53 -0.27 21.90
CA VAL A 85 3.48 1.20 21.83
C VAL A 85 2.04 1.68 21.95
N THR A 86 1.27 1.61 20.86
CA THR A 86 -0.16 1.89 20.80
C THR A 86 -0.72 1.39 19.47
N PRO A 87 -2.04 1.10 19.38
CA PRO A 87 -2.69 0.81 18.11
C PRO A 87 -2.50 1.92 17.08
N LEU A 88 -2.50 3.18 17.53
CA LEU A 88 -2.29 4.36 16.70
C LEU A 88 -0.87 4.41 16.13
N ALA A 89 0.15 4.03 16.91
CA ALA A 89 1.53 3.91 16.42
C ALA A 89 1.68 2.85 15.32
N SER A 90 0.93 1.75 15.39
CA SER A 90 0.99 0.68 14.37
C SER A 90 0.56 1.15 12.96
N MET A 91 -0.30 2.18 12.88
CA MET A 91 -0.72 2.78 11.61
C MET A 91 0.42 3.50 10.88
N PHE A 92 1.45 3.97 11.59
CA PHE A 92 2.64 4.52 10.95
C PHE A 92 3.45 3.47 10.20
N VAL A 93 3.47 2.21 10.67
CA VAL A 93 4.13 1.10 9.95
C VAL A 93 3.46 0.91 8.58
N ILE A 94 2.12 0.89 8.55
CA ILE A 94 1.34 0.80 7.31
C ILE A 94 1.55 2.07 6.46
N GLY A 95 1.60 3.25 7.09
CA GLY A 95 1.90 4.51 6.43
C GLY A 95 3.25 4.51 5.72
N LEU A 96 4.31 3.97 6.33
CA LEU A 96 5.63 3.82 5.72
C LEU A 96 5.60 2.91 4.50
N CYS A 97 4.88 1.78 4.57
CA CYS A 97 4.67 0.92 3.40
C CYS A 97 3.98 1.66 2.25
N MET A 98 2.96 2.48 2.55
CA MET A 98 2.26 3.28 1.54
C MET A 98 3.12 4.41 0.98
N LEU A 99 3.99 5.02 1.79
CA LEU A 99 4.98 6.00 1.32
C LEU A 99 5.98 5.37 0.35
N TYR A 100 6.40 4.12 0.60
CA TYR A 100 7.24 3.38 -0.35
C TYR A 100 6.52 3.16 -1.69
N VAL A 101 5.25 2.75 -1.68
CA VAL A 101 4.47 2.59 -2.92
C VAL A 101 4.31 3.94 -3.65
N LEU A 102 4.06 5.03 -2.91
CA LEU A 102 3.99 6.37 -3.48
C LEU A 102 5.31 6.76 -4.18
N TRP A 103 6.45 6.50 -3.53
CA TRP A 103 7.77 6.73 -4.11
C TRP A 103 7.98 5.95 -5.40
N VAL A 104 7.65 4.66 -5.40
CA VAL A 104 7.70 3.81 -6.60
C VAL A 104 6.81 4.39 -7.71
N SER A 105 5.63 4.88 -7.35
CA SER A 105 4.70 5.49 -8.31
C SER A 105 5.26 6.74 -8.97
N PHE A 106 5.94 7.61 -8.22
CA PHE A 106 6.67 8.75 -8.78
C PHE A 106 7.80 8.32 -9.71
N TYR A 107 8.57 7.29 -9.31
CA TYR A 107 9.65 6.76 -10.14
C TYR A 107 9.14 6.20 -11.48
N VAL A 108 8.00 5.50 -11.47
CA VAL A 108 7.40 4.94 -12.70
C VAL A 108 6.72 6.00 -13.56
N LYS A 109 6.21 7.11 -12.98
CA LYS A 109 5.64 8.23 -13.75
C LYS A 109 6.71 9.06 -14.48
N LYS A 110 7.90 9.20 -13.91
CA LYS A 110 8.99 10.03 -14.47
C LYS A 110 9.71 9.38 -15.65
N ARG A 111 9.57 8.08 -15.82
CA ARG A 111 10.03 7.28 -16.97
C ARG A 111 8.84 6.87 -17.82
#